data_AF-A0A820GLC4-F1
#
_entry.id   AF-A0A820GLC4-F1
#
_cell.length_a   1.000
_cell.length_b   1.000
_cell.length_c   1.000
_cell.angle_alpha   90.00
_cell.angle_beta   90.00
_cell.angle_gamma   90.00
#
_symmetry.space_group_name_H-M   'P 1'
#
loop_
_entity.id
_entity.type
_entity.pdbx_description
1 polymer ?
#
loop_
_entity_poly.entity_id
_entity_poly.type
_entity_poly.pdbx_seq_one_letter_code
_entity_poly.pdbx_strand_id
1 'polypeptide(L)' 'ISGNDWETFQDIQGWHSMTYPNDNTDAFTIKIHLEKYDDDTKVPKQIYFAICLEANNQELWDDNFGRNYVLDVVER' A
#
# COMPACT_ATOMS: atom_id res chain seq x y z
N ILE A 1 8.51 12.29 -10.82
CA ILE A 1 9.57 12.23 -9.80
C ILE A 1 8.84 12.12 -8.47
N SER A 2 8.97 10.94 -7.88
CA SER A 2 8.65 10.57 -6.50
C SER A 2 8.99 11.70 -5.55
N GLY A 3 8.02 12.17 -4.76
CA GLY A 3 8.23 13.33 -3.91
C GLY A 3 9.31 13.14 -2.84
N ASN A 4 9.78 11.91 -2.58
CA ASN A 4 10.76 11.60 -1.54
C ASN A 4 11.65 10.37 -1.84
N ASP A 5 11.67 9.80 -3.06
CA ASP A 5 12.44 8.56 -3.37
C ASP A 5 12.34 7.42 -2.33
N TRP A 6 11.17 7.26 -1.67
CA TRP A 6 10.95 6.29 -0.59
C TRP A 6 11.77 6.51 0.70
N GLU A 7 12.34 7.71 0.89
CA GLU A 7 13.04 8.09 2.13
C GLU A 7 12.14 8.04 3.37
N THR A 8 10.83 8.25 3.20
CA THR A 8 9.84 8.10 4.26
C THR A 8 8.69 7.21 3.80
N PHE A 9 8.31 6.26 4.66
CA PHE A 9 7.20 5.35 4.44
C PHE A 9 6.55 5.00 5.78
N GLN A 10 5.35 4.43 5.69
CA GLN A 10 4.64 3.87 6.83
C GLN A 10 4.24 2.44 6.50
N ASP A 11 4.61 1.50 7.36
CA ASP A 11 4.13 0.13 7.26
C ASP A 11 2.67 0.04 7.68
N ILE A 12 1.85 -0.57 6.83
CA ILE A 12 0.44 -0.82 7.10
C ILE A 12 0.23 -2.33 7.13
N GLN A 13 -0.05 -2.85 8.32
CA GLN A 13 -0.38 -4.27 8.50
C GLN A 13 -1.68 -4.61 7.78
N GLY A 14 -1.62 -5.53 6.81
CA GLY A 14 -2.79 -6.12 6.20
C GLY A 14 -3.46 -7.17 7.09
N TRP A 15 -4.75 -7.39 6.88
CA TRP A 15 -5.54 -8.40 7.60
C TRP A 15 -6.01 -9.49 6.65
N HIS A 16 -5.86 -10.74 7.07
CA HIS A 16 -6.42 -11.88 6.35
C HIS A 16 -7.94 -11.69 6.23
N SER A 17 -8.44 -11.78 5.00
CA SER A 17 -9.84 -11.50 4.65
C SER A 17 -10.58 -12.77 4.27
N MET A 18 -9.94 -13.64 3.50
CA MET A 18 -10.55 -14.85 2.97
C MET A 18 -9.51 -15.87 2.57
N THR A 19 -9.78 -17.14 2.87
CA THR A 19 -9.06 -18.28 2.32
C THR A 19 -9.80 -18.79 1.09
N TYR A 20 -9.11 -19.01 -0.02
CA TYR A 20 -9.70 -19.64 -1.20
C TYR A 20 -9.58 -21.16 -1.08
N PRO A 21 -10.68 -21.94 -0.98
CA PRO A 21 -10.62 -23.36 -0.60
C PRO A 21 -9.85 -24.28 -1.56
N ASN A 22 -9.61 -23.81 -2.79
CA ASN A 22 -9.08 -24.61 -3.90
C ASN A 22 -7.74 -24.10 -4.42
N ASP A 23 -7.25 -22.96 -3.90
CA ASP A 23 -6.10 -22.26 -4.45
C ASP A 23 -5.01 -22.09 -3.38
N ASN A 24 -3.75 -22.10 -3.80
CA ASN A 24 -2.59 -21.85 -2.94
C ASN A 24 -2.46 -20.35 -2.56
N THR A 25 -3.58 -19.63 -2.46
CA THR A 25 -3.63 -18.18 -2.29
C THR A 25 -4.73 -17.79 -1.30
N ASP A 26 -4.42 -16.79 -0.47
CA ASP A 26 -5.37 -16.13 0.42
C ASP A 26 -5.54 -14.66 0.00
N ALA A 27 -6.66 -14.06 0.38
CA ALA A 27 -6.90 -12.64 0.24
C ALA A 27 -6.57 -11.89 1.53
N PHE A 28 -5.87 -10.76 1.39
CA PHE A 28 -5.58 -9.83 2.47
C PHE A 28 -6.14 -8.44 2.12
N THR A 29 -6.62 -7.71 3.12
CA THR A 29 -7.10 -6.34 2.97
C THR A 29 -6.15 -5.40 3.69
N ILE A 30 -5.84 -4.27 3.05
CA ILE A 30 -5.16 -3.12 3.64
C ILE A 30 -6.11 -1.93 3.64
N LYS A 31 -6.00 -1.06 4.67
CA LYS A 31 -6.78 0.18 4.74
C LYS A 31 -5.83 1.33 4.97
N ILE A 32 -5.85 2.28 4.04
CA ILE A 32 -5.11 3.54 4.16
C ILE A 32 -6.10 4.60 4.64
N HIS A 33 -5.73 5.32 5.69
CA HIS A 33 -6.50 6.46 6.19
C HIS A 33 -5.80 7.75 5.77
N LEU A 34 -6.50 8.61 5.05
CA LEU A 34 -6.04 9.96 4.74
C LEU A 34 -6.76 10.92 5.67
N GLU A 35 -5.98 11.69 6.44
CA GLU A 35 -6.54 12.80 7.20
C GLU A 35 -6.98 13.90 6.23
N LYS A 36 -8.24 14.33 6.35
CA LYS A 36 -8.74 15.52 5.67
C LYS A 36 -8.52 16.71 6.59
N TYR A 37 -7.86 17.73 6.08
CA TYR A 37 -7.65 18.99 6.79
C TYR A 37 -8.65 20.05 6.30
N ASP A 38 -8.82 21.13 7.05
CA ASP A 38 -9.69 22.26 6.64
C ASP A 38 -9.20 22.94 5.34
N ASP A 39 -7.91 22.75 5.02
CA ASP A 39 -7.28 23.13 3.75
C ASP A 39 -6.55 21.90 3.17
N ASP A 40 -6.87 21.56 1.92
CA ASP A 40 -6.37 20.36 1.24
C ASP A 40 -4.88 20.45 0.87
N THR A 41 -4.18 21.54 1.20
CA THR A 41 -2.72 21.70 1.02
C THR A 41 -1.87 20.63 1.70
N LYS A 42 -2.43 19.89 2.67
CA LYS A 42 -1.76 18.82 3.42
C LYS A 42 -2.13 17.41 2.95
N VAL A 43 -3.15 17.27 2.11
CA VAL A 43 -3.55 15.96 1.57
C VAL A 43 -2.58 15.57 0.46
N PRO A 44 -2.00 14.35 0.50
CA PRO A 44 -1.13 13.90 -0.58
C PRO A 44 -1.92 13.78 -1.87
N LYS A 45 -1.40 14.32 -2.98
CA LYS A 45 -2.02 14.17 -4.31
C LYS A 45 -1.93 12.75 -4.84
N GLN A 46 -0.91 12.01 -4.42
CA GLN A 46 -0.64 10.65 -4.85
C GLN A 46 -0.12 9.83 -3.69
N ILE A 47 -0.49 8.56 -3.66
CA ILE A 47 0.03 7.55 -2.74
C ILE A 47 0.79 6.53 -3.56
N TYR A 48 2.03 6.29 -3.18
CA TYR A 48 2.87 5.24 -3.74
C TYR A 48 2.93 4.10 -2.73
N PHE A 49 2.76 2.85 -3.17
CA PHE A 49 2.87 1.69 -2.28
C PHE A 49 3.43 0.46 -3.00
N ALA A 50 4.02 -0.45 -2.20
CA ALA A 50 4.40 -1.81 -2.58
C ALA A 50 3.82 -2.77 -1.54
N ILE A 51 3.72 -4.07 -1.87
CA ILE A 51 3.22 -5.09 -0.95
C ILE A 51 4.39 -5.96 -0.51
N CYS A 52 4.60 -6.06 0.80
CA CYS A 52 5.51 -7.04 1.40
C CYS A 52 4.69 -8.18 2.01
N LEU A 53 5.02 -9.42 1.63
CA LEU A 53 4.57 -10.64 2.28
C LEU A 53 5.75 -11.23 3.05
N GLU A 54 5.66 -11.22 4.38
CA GLU A 54 6.58 -11.96 5.23
C GLU A 54 5.97 -13.32 5.60
N ALA A 55 6.60 -14.40 5.15
CA ALA A 55 6.18 -15.76 5.44
C ALA A 55 7.39 -16.69 5.52
N ASN A 56 7.38 -17.64 6.46
CA ASN A 56 8.48 -18.60 6.64
C ASN A 56 9.87 -17.93 6.79
N ASN A 57 9.96 -16.80 7.51
CA ASN A 57 11.16 -15.97 7.67
C ASN A 57 11.75 -15.46 6.34
N GLN A 58 10.90 -15.29 5.31
CA GLN A 58 11.27 -14.72 4.03
C GLN A 58 10.35 -13.55 3.72
N GLU A 59 10.92 -12.50 3.13
CA GLU A 59 10.20 -11.37 2.60
C GLU A 59 10.08 -11.51 1.08
N LEU A 60 8.86 -11.36 0.58
CA LEU A 60 8.55 -11.30 -0.84
C LEU A 60 7.91 -9.95 -1.13
N TRP A 61 8.47 -9.23 -2.10
CA TRP A 61 8.03 -7.89 -2.47
C TRP A 61 7.32 -7.91 -3.82
N ASP A 62 6.09 -7.42 -3.85
CA ASP A 62 5.43 -6.96 -5.07
C ASP A 62 5.57 -5.44 -5.17
N ASP A 63 6.59 -5.04 -5.92
CA ASP A 63 6.98 -3.67 -6.18
C ASP A 63 6.66 -3.27 -7.64
N ASN A 64 5.77 -3.99 -8.33
CA ASN A 64 5.44 -3.76 -9.74
C ASN A 64 6.69 -3.66 -10.63
N PHE A 65 7.65 -4.58 -10.46
CA PHE A 65 8.94 -4.60 -11.17
C PHE A 65 9.76 -3.33 -10.92
N GLY A 66 9.86 -2.90 -9.67
CA GLY A 66 10.59 -1.70 -9.23
C GLY A 66 9.91 -0.36 -9.54
N ARG A 67 8.66 -0.37 -10.05
CA ARG A 67 7.90 0.85 -10.35
C ARG A 67 6.95 1.28 -9.25
N ASN A 68 6.56 0.33 -8.40
CA ASN A 68 5.52 0.40 -7.38
C ASN A 68 4.12 0.68 -7.95
N TYR A 69 3.13 0.62 -7.08
CA TYR A 69 1.76 1.01 -7.37
C TYR A 69 1.53 2.48 -7.02
N VAL A 70 0.66 3.15 -7.78
CA VAL A 70 0.31 4.56 -7.59
C VAL A 70 -1.21 4.71 -7.54
N LEU A 71 -1.71 5.41 -6.52
CA LEU A 71 -3.09 5.87 -6.42
C LEU A 71 -3.13 7.39 -6.50
N ASP A 72 -3.92 7.92 -7.44
CA ASP A 72 -4.24 9.34 -7.47
C ASP A 72 -5.33 9.63 -6.43
N VAL A 73 -5.06 10.58 -5.54
CA VAL A 73 -6.04 11.05 -4.56
C VAL A 73 -6.90 12.10 -5.24
N VAL A 74 -8.12 11.70 -5.60
CA VAL A 74 -9.11 12.61 -6.16
C VAL A 74 -9.90 13.25 -5.02
N GLU A 75 -9.86 14.58 -4.94
CA GLU A 75 -10.75 15.34 -4.08
C GLU A 75 -12.21 15.04 -4.44
N ARG A 76 -13.07 14.95 -3.42
CA ARG A 76 -14.52 14.87 -3.57
C ARG A 76 -15.16 16.19 -3.20
#